data_AF-Q5NZA4-F1
#
_entry.id   AF-Q5NZA4-F1
#
_cell.length_a   1.000
_cell.length_b   1.000
_cell.length_c   1.000
_cell.angle_alpha   90.00
_cell.angle_beta   90.00
_cell.angle_gamma   90.00
#
_symmetry.space_group_name_H-M   'P 1'
#
loop_
_entity.id
_entity.type
_entity.pdbx_description
1 polymer ?
#
loop_
_entity_poly.entity_id
_entity_poly.type
_entity_poly.pdbx_seq_one_letter_code
_entity_poly.pdbx_strand_id
1 'polypeptide(L)' 'MTYEEHLDEVTTLITEKYDVEDDEAIRMTMRAQADDFFSGHDDDPSLCTLDRAHQDAAAVYRKYR' A
#
# COMPACT_ATOMS: atom_id res chain seq x y z
N MET A 1 -1.63 -7.19 -10.90
CA MET A 1 -2.76 -7.25 -9.96
C MET A 1 -3.73 -6.14 -10.36
N THR A 2 -4.99 -6.23 -9.96
CA THR A 2 -5.90 -5.09 -10.01
C THR A 2 -5.45 -4.01 -9.01
N TYR A 3 -5.98 -2.80 -9.13
CA TYR A 3 -5.70 -1.71 -8.19
C TYR A 3 -6.08 -2.10 -6.75
N GLU A 4 -7.27 -2.66 -6.55
CA GLU A 4 -7.74 -3.09 -5.22
C GLU A 4 -6.88 -4.23 -4.64
N GLU A 5 -6.53 -5.23 -5.45
CA GLU A 5 -5.59 -6.29 -5.03
C GLU A 5 -4.21 -5.73 -4.66
N HIS A 6 -3.75 -4.67 -5.33
CA HIS A 6 -2.48 -4.02 -5.00
C HIS A 6 -2.55 -3.30 -3.64
N LEU A 7 -3.67 -2.64 -3.32
CA LEU A 7 -3.85 -1.97 -2.04
C LEU A 7 -3.97 -2.96 -0.88
N ASP A 8 -4.66 -4.07 -1.10
CA ASP A 8 -4.77 -5.17 -0.14
C ASP A 8 -3.39 -5.81 0.11
N GLU A 9 -2.63 -6.06 -0.97
CA GLU A 9 -1.27 -6.59 -0.88
C GLU A 9 -0.33 -5.62 -0.15
N VAL A 10 -0.38 -4.31 -0.45
CA VAL A 10 0.41 -3.30 0.27
C VAL A 10 0.09 -3.32 1.76
N THR A 11 -1.19 -3.43 2.12
CA THR A 11 -1.63 -3.46 3.52
C THR A 11 -1.13 -4.73 4.22
N THR A 12 -1.30 -5.89 3.59
CA THR A 12 -0.78 -7.19 4.07
C THR A 12 0.73 -7.14 4.26
N LEU A 13 1.47 -6.55 3.33
CA LEU A 13 2.92 -6.44 3.44
C LEU A 13 3.37 -5.51 4.57
N ILE A 14 2.56 -4.52 4.96
CA ILE A 14 2.86 -3.67 6.12
C ILE A 14 2.73 -4.47 7.41
N THR A 15 1.67 -5.28 7.55
CA THR A 15 1.43 -6.10 8.73
C THR A 15 2.54 -7.15 8.88
N GLU A 16 2.84 -7.88 7.81
CA GLU A 16 3.82 -8.96 7.81
C GLU A 16 5.27 -8.48 8.01
N LYS A 17 5.68 -7.36 7.40
CA LYS A 17 7.08 -6.91 7.46
C LYS A 17 7.41 -6.10 8.71
N TYR A 18 6.42 -5.43 9.29
CA TYR A 18 6.66 -4.45 10.34
C TYR A 18 5.94 -4.76 11.66
N ASP A 19 5.30 -5.93 11.77
CA ASP A 19 4.57 -6.37 12.97
C ASP A 19 3.54 -5.33 13.41
N VAL A 20 2.79 -4.82 12.42
CA VAL A 20 1.74 -3.81 12.60
C VAL A 20 0.39 -4.51 12.57
N GLU A 21 -0.48 -4.20 13.52
CA GLU A 21 -1.87 -4.70 13.53
C GLU A 21 -2.64 -4.24 12.29
N ASP A 22 -3.54 -5.10 11.78
CA ASP A 22 -4.32 -4.86 10.56
C ASP A 22 -5.00 -3.48 10.54
N ASP A 23 -5.67 -3.09 11.64
CA ASP A 23 -6.39 -1.82 11.77
C ASP A 23 -5.46 -0.58 11.64
N GLU A 24 -4.19 -0.70 12.04
CA GLU A 24 -3.21 0.36 11.86
C GLU A 24 -2.67 0.37 10.43
N ALA A 25 -2.33 -0.80 9.86
CA ALA A 25 -1.89 -0.89 8.47
C ALA A 25 -2.94 -0.35 7.48
N ILE A 26 -4.21 -0.70 7.70
CA ILE A 26 -5.35 -0.16 6.93
C ILE A 26 -5.40 1.37 7.04
N ARG A 27 -5.24 1.92 8.25
CA ARG A 27 -5.22 3.39 8.44
C ARG A 27 -4.04 4.05 7.72
N MET A 28 -2.88 3.42 7.68
CA MET A 28 -1.73 3.92 6.90
C MET A 28 -2.04 3.92 5.40
N THR A 29 -2.59 2.83 4.86
CA THR A 29 -2.98 2.73 3.44
C THR A 29 -4.06 3.74 3.08
N MET A 30 -5.10 3.91 3.90
CA MET A 30 -6.15 4.92 3.67
C MET A 30 -5.61 6.34 3.68
N ARG A 31 -4.67 6.67 4.59
CA ARG A 31 -4.00 7.99 4.60
C ARG A 31 -3.20 8.20 3.32
N ALA A 32 -2.51 7.17 2.84
CA ALA A 32 -1.77 7.24 1.59
C ALA A 32 -2.69 7.45 0.37
N GLN A 33 -3.85 6.78 0.34
CA GLN A 33 -4.86 7.01 -0.69
C GLN A 33 -5.41 8.44 -0.66
N ALA A 34 -5.71 8.98 0.53
CA ALA A 34 -6.19 10.36 0.69
C ALA A 34 -5.14 11.42 0.30
N ASP A 35 -3.86 11.06 0.33
CA ASP A 35 -2.71 11.86 -0.11
C ASP A 35 -2.39 11.68 -1.61
N ASP A 36 -3.29 11.06 -2.39
CA ASP A 36 -3.14 10.74 -3.82
C ASP A 36 -1.91 9.86 -4.16
N PHE A 37 -1.32 9.18 -3.17
CA PHE A 37 -0.10 8.38 -3.36
C PHE A 37 -0.27 7.26 -4.39
N PHE A 38 -1.47 6.68 -4.46
CA PHE A 38 -1.78 5.56 -5.35
C PHE A 38 -2.46 5.96 -6.66
N SER A 39 -2.70 7.25 -6.92
CA SER A 39 -3.36 7.73 -8.14
C SER A 39 -2.77 7.14 -9.44
N GLY A 40 -1.44 7.09 -9.54
CA GLY A 40 -0.77 6.50 -10.70
C GLY A 40 -1.04 4.99 -10.90
N HIS A 41 -1.30 4.25 -9.82
CA HIS A 41 -1.64 2.81 -9.91
C HIS A 41 -3.07 2.58 -10.40
N ASP A 42 -3.98 3.51 -10.13
CA ASP A 42 -5.35 3.51 -10.67
C ASP A 42 -5.34 3.82 -12.17
N ASP A 43 -4.57 4.83 -12.57
CA ASP A 43 -4.42 5.24 -13.98
C ASP A 43 -3.63 4.22 -14.83
N ASP A 44 -2.62 3.57 -14.24
CA ASP A 44 -1.75 2.59 -14.91
C ASP A 44 -1.65 1.27 -14.09
N PRO A 45 -2.55 0.31 -14.36
CA PRO A 45 -2.53 -1.00 -13.71
C PRO A 45 -1.24 -1.81 -13.94
N SER A 46 -0.38 -1.42 -14.90
CA SER A 46 0.92 -2.07 -15.08
C SER A 46 1.87 -1.83 -13.91
N LEU A 47 1.62 -0.78 -13.11
CA LEU A 47 2.33 -0.50 -11.87
C LEU A 47 1.93 -1.44 -10.73
N CYS A 48 0.76 -2.08 -10.80
CA CYS A 48 0.21 -2.97 -9.77
C CYS A 48 0.89 -4.35 -9.78
N THR A 49 2.20 -4.37 -9.52
CA THR A 49 3.05 -5.57 -9.44
C THR A 49 3.45 -5.83 -7.99
N LEU A 50 3.76 -7.10 -7.67
CA LEU A 50 4.18 -7.48 -6.32
C LEU A 50 5.46 -6.74 -5.88
N ASP A 51 6.42 -6.58 -6.79
CA ASP A 51 7.65 -5.82 -6.54
C ASP A 51 7.35 -4.36 -6.18
N ARG A 52 6.34 -3.77 -6.86
CA ARG A 52 5.90 -2.42 -6.55
C ARG A 52 5.18 -2.35 -5.22
N ALA A 53 4.31 -3.31 -4.91
CA ALA A 53 3.61 -3.39 -3.61
C ALA A 53 4.60 -3.44 -2.44
N HIS A 54 5.71 -4.17 -2.57
CA HIS A 54 6.78 -4.17 -1.57
C HIS A 54 7.45 -2.80 -1.39
N GLN A 55 7.65 -2.04 -2.47
CA GLN A 55 8.23 -0.69 -2.41
C GLN A 55 7.25 0.30 -1.76
N ASP A 56 5.99 0.20 -2.13
CA ASP A 56 4.92 1.05 -1.64
C ASP A 56 4.63 0.79 -0.16
N ALA A 57 4.55 -0.48 0.28
CA ALA A 57 4.42 -0.83 1.70
C ALA A 57 5.54 -0.19 2.54
N ALA A 58 6.78 -0.23 2.05
CA ALA A 58 7.90 0.42 2.74
C ALA A 58 7.80 1.95 2.74
N ALA A 59 7.30 2.56 1.65
CA ALA A 59 7.09 4.00 1.57
C ALA A 59 5.96 4.46 2.49
N VAL A 60 4.83 3.74 2.47
CA VAL A 60 3.65 4.00 3.28
C VAL A 60 3.99 3.89 4.76
N TYR A 61 4.60 2.78 5.20
CA TYR A 61 5.01 2.61 6.60
C TYR A 61 5.95 3.73 7.08
N ARG A 62 6.91 4.15 6.26
CA ARG A 62 7.82 5.23 6.63
C ARG A 62 7.14 6.59 6.78
N LYS A 63 6.13 6.88 5.94
CA LYS A 63 5.50 8.20 5.88
C LYS A 63 4.27 8.34 6.80
N TYR A 64 3.49 7.27 7.00
CA TYR A 64 2.16 7.35 7.61
C TYR A 64 1.99 6.59 8.94
N ARG A 65 3.07 6.01 9.49
CA ARG A 65 3.11 5.47 10.86
C ARG A 65 2.81 6.53 11.93
#